data_AF-A0A976KVM0-F1
#
_entry.id   AF-A0A976KVM0-F1
#
_cell.length_a   1.000
_cell.length_b   1.000
_cell.length_c   1.000
_cell.angle_alpha   90.00
_cell.angle_beta   90.00
_cell.angle_gamma   90.00
#
_symmetry.space_group_name_H-M   'P 1'
#
loop_
_entity.id
_entity.type
_entity.pdbx_description
1 polymer ?
#
loop_
_entity_poly.entity_id
_entity_poly.type
_entity_poly.pdbx_seq_one_letter_code
_entity_poly.pdbx_strand_id
1 'polypeptide(L)'
;MRHKLPVLSLAAALVFGGCMKHTYVVGSGAPTDGEPTRSNKWNAHWAFGIVGEPTTNLAEVCPSGNATIKEKISFVNGLIGALVGVVYKPTTVEVWCEGGSAELELSVEQLRIAAHRPEAMELARSESRELAIRLAQARKRDRNRN
;
A
#
# COMPACT_ATOMS: atom_id res chain seq x y z
N MET A 1 -35.04 31.40 23.51
CA MET A 1 -33.77 30.62 23.50
C MET A 1 -33.94 29.11 23.25
N ARG A 2 -35.07 28.47 23.57
CA ARG A 2 -35.23 27.00 23.51
C ARG A 2 -35.20 26.38 22.09
N HIS A 3 -35.59 27.14 21.05
CA HIS A 3 -35.54 26.67 19.65
C HIS A 3 -34.16 26.85 18.98
N LYS A 4 -33.23 27.61 19.58
CA LYS A 4 -31.88 27.84 19.02
C LYS A 4 -30.95 26.65 19.30
N LEU A 5 -31.18 25.92 20.40
CA LEU A 5 -30.42 24.74 20.81
C LEU A 5 -30.53 23.55 19.82
N PRO A 6 -31.72 23.10 19.40
CA PRO A 6 -31.82 21.98 18.47
C PRO A 6 -31.27 22.29 17.07
N VAL A 7 -31.41 23.55 16.62
CA VAL A 7 -30.86 24.02 15.34
C VAL A 7 -29.33 24.04 15.37
N LEU A 8 -28.72 24.46 16.50
CA LEU A 8 -27.28 24.45 16.67
C LEU A 8 -26.70 23.03 16.69
N SER A 9 -27.37 22.10 17.38
CA SER A 9 -26.95 20.68 17.40
C SER A 9 -27.07 20.02 16.03
N LEU A 10 -28.13 20.29 15.28
CA LEU A 10 -28.30 19.76 13.92
C LEU A 10 -27.26 20.34 12.96
N ALA A 11 -26.97 21.65 13.05
CA ALA A 11 -25.94 22.29 12.25
C ALA A 11 -24.55 21.72 12.57
N ALA A 12 -24.22 21.48 13.84
CA ALA A 12 -22.98 20.83 14.24
C ALA A 12 -22.88 19.40 13.68
N ALA A 13 -23.94 18.60 13.77
CA ALA A 13 -23.96 17.26 13.22
C ALA A 13 -23.73 17.23 11.69
N LEU A 14 -24.30 18.19 10.96
CA LEU A 14 -24.11 18.32 9.52
C LEU A 14 -22.68 18.72 9.14
N VAL A 15 -22.03 19.59 9.93
CA VAL A 15 -20.65 20.04 9.67
C VAL A 15 -19.62 18.97 10.05
N PHE A 16 -19.83 18.26 11.16
CA PHE A 16 -18.89 17.24 11.65
C PHE A 16 -19.14 15.83 11.10
N GLY A 17 -20.25 15.61 10.39
CA GLY A 17 -20.61 14.29 9.84
C GLY A 17 -19.91 13.88 8.53
N GLY A 18 -18.96 14.67 8.03
CA GLY A 18 -18.28 14.38 6.77
C GLY A 18 -17.37 13.15 6.85
N CYS A 19 -17.81 12.01 6.30
CA CYS A 19 -16.96 10.83 6.11
C CYS A 19 -16.29 10.91 4.73
N MET A 20 -15.10 11.51 4.67
CA MET A 20 -14.28 11.48 3.45
C MET A 20 -13.47 10.18 3.39
N LYS A 21 -13.62 9.47 2.27
CA LYS A 21 -12.83 8.29 1.92
C LYS A 21 -12.40 8.41 0.45
N HIS A 22 -11.12 8.26 0.21
CA HIS A 22 -10.53 8.23 -1.12
C HIS A 22 -9.88 6.86 -1.32
N THR A 23 -10.11 6.26 -2.48
CA THR A 23 -9.48 5.00 -2.86
C THR A 23 -8.67 5.23 -4.12
N TYR A 24 -7.39 4.89 -4.09
CA TYR A 24 -6.50 4.93 -5.24
C TYR A 24 -6.16 3.49 -5.62
N VAL A 25 -6.28 3.18 -6.91
CA VAL A 25 -5.94 1.86 -7.46
C VAL A 25 -4.73 2.04 -8.36
N VAL A 26 -3.70 1.25 -8.11
CA VAL A 26 -2.44 1.24 -8.86
C VAL A 26 -2.32 -0.12 -9.55
N GLY A 27 -2.06 -0.13 -10.85
CA GLY A 27 -2.04 -1.35 -11.66
C GLY A 27 -3.41 -2.02 -11.70
N SER A 28 -3.46 -3.35 -11.50
CA SER A 28 -4.73 -4.10 -11.36
C SER A 28 -5.43 -3.89 -10.01
N GLY A 29 -4.76 -3.28 -9.04
CA GLY A 29 -5.24 -3.15 -7.67
C GLY A 29 -5.03 -4.42 -6.84
N ALA A 30 -5.23 -4.29 -5.53
CA ALA A 30 -5.11 -5.38 -4.56
C ALA A 30 -6.45 -5.68 -3.86
N PRO A 31 -6.72 -6.94 -3.50
CA PRO A 31 -7.81 -7.30 -2.60
C PRO A 31 -7.72 -6.54 -1.26
N THR A 32 -8.86 -6.14 -0.71
CA THR A 32 -8.93 -5.35 0.54
C THR A 32 -9.78 -6.00 1.63
N ASP A 33 -10.01 -7.30 1.48
CA ASP A 33 -10.72 -8.18 2.41
C ASP A 33 -9.84 -8.61 3.60
N GLY A 34 -8.51 -8.60 3.43
CA GLY A 34 -7.53 -8.85 4.49
C GLY A 34 -7.00 -7.60 5.20
N GLU A 35 -6.07 -7.81 6.14
CA GLU A 35 -5.35 -6.72 6.80
C GLU A 35 -4.47 -5.94 5.80
N PRO A 36 -4.39 -4.60 5.93
CA PRO A 36 -3.55 -3.80 5.05
C PRO A 36 -2.07 -4.14 5.29
N THR A 37 -1.33 -4.35 4.19
CA THR A 37 0.14 -4.50 4.20
C THR A 37 0.82 -3.35 4.94
N ARG A 38 0.27 -2.14 4.85
CA ARG A 38 0.68 -1.00 5.67
C ARG A 38 -0.55 -0.29 6.24
N SER A 39 -0.65 -0.29 7.56
CA SER A 39 -1.77 0.32 8.29
C SER A 39 -1.42 1.67 8.91
N ASN A 40 -2.44 2.51 9.10
CA ASN A 40 -2.44 3.64 10.03
C ASN A 40 -1.34 4.70 9.84
N LYS A 41 -0.83 4.90 8.63
CA LYS A 41 0.09 6.01 8.38
C LYS A 41 -0.71 7.31 8.37
N TRP A 42 -0.40 8.22 9.28
CA TRP A 42 -0.92 9.58 9.20
C TRP A 42 -0.24 10.31 8.05
N ASN A 43 -1.05 11.01 7.28
CA ASN A 43 -0.61 11.79 6.14
C ASN A 43 -1.00 13.23 6.39
N ALA A 44 0.00 14.10 6.48
CA ALA A 44 -0.18 15.51 6.76
C ALA A 44 -0.49 16.28 5.46
N HIS A 45 -1.65 16.92 5.41
CA HIS A 45 -2.01 17.85 4.33
C HIS A 45 -2.06 19.28 4.88
N TRP A 46 -1.21 20.15 4.32
CA TRP A 46 -1.10 21.56 4.69
C TRP A 46 -1.60 22.47 3.57
N ALA A 47 -2.13 23.62 3.95
CA ALA A 47 -2.63 24.64 3.02
C ALA A 47 -3.52 24.04 1.92
N PHE A 48 -4.54 23.28 2.34
CA PHE A 48 -5.45 22.58 1.43
C PHE A 48 -4.79 21.52 0.52
N GLY A 49 -3.68 20.92 0.96
CA GLY A 49 -2.97 19.87 0.22
C GLY A 49 -1.89 20.39 -0.74
N ILE A 50 -1.58 21.69 -0.72
CA ILE A 50 -0.45 22.26 -1.48
C ILE A 50 0.87 21.71 -0.96
N VAL A 51 0.99 21.53 0.35
CA VAL A 51 2.17 20.95 1.00
C VAL A 51 1.75 19.67 1.68
N GLY A 52 2.20 18.54 1.15
CA GLY A 52 1.89 17.19 1.66
C GLY A 52 3.13 16.43 2.10
N GLU A 53 2.91 15.26 2.69
CA GLU A 53 3.94 14.29 3.05
C GLU A 53 4.77 13.85 1.82
N PRO A 54 6.07 13.52 1.98
CA PRO A 54 6.89 13.09 0.86
C PRO A 54 6.34 11.84 0.17
N THR A 55 6.46 11.81 -1.16
CA THR A 55 6.01 10.72 -2.03
C THR A 55 6.50 9.38 -1.50
N THR A 56 5.57 8.50 -1.13
CA THR A 56 5.94 7.13 -0.74
C THR A 56 6.24 6.34 -2.00
N ASN A 57 7.45 5.77 -2.10
CA ASN A 57 7.82 4.92 -3.23
C ASN A 57 7.02 3.60 -3.15
N LEU A 58 5.93 3.54 -3.91
CA LEU A 58 5.05 2.37 -3.92
C LEU A 58 5.74 1.11 -4.44
N ALA A 59 6.79 1.24 -5.26
CA ALA A 59 7.56 0.08 -5.75
C ALA A 59 8.35 -0.60 -4.63
N GLU A 60 8.76 0.14 -3.59
CA GLU A 60 9.39 -0.43 -2.40
C GLU A 60 8.38 -1.09 -1.46
N VAL A 61 7.14 -0.59 -1.44
CA VAL A 61 6.07 -1.09 -0.54
C VAL A 61 5.35 -2.28 -1.15
N CYS A 62 5.06 -2.24 -2.45
CA CYS A 62 4.37 -3.27 -3.21
C CYS A 62 5.23 -3.65 -4.44
N PRO A 63 6.16 -4.62 -4.30
CA PRO A 63 7.07 -4.99 -5.39
C PRO A 63 6.37 -5.55 -6.63
N SER A 64 5.15 -6.06 -6.50
CA SER A 64 4.30 -6.47 -7.63
C SER A 64 3.84 -5.30 -8.50
N GLY A 65 3.93 -4.06 -8.01
CA GLY A 65 3.45 -2.87 -8.71
C GLY A 65 1.94 -2.66 -8.65
N ASN A 66 1.19 -3.61 -8.09
CA ASN A 66 -0.26 -3.57 -7.96
C ASN A 66 -0.67 -3.30 -6.51
N ALA A 67 -1.44 -2.23 -6.29
CA ALA A 67 -1.81 -1.81 -4.95
C ALA A 67 -3.19 -1.16 -4.91
N THR A 68 -3.90 -1.33 -3.81
CA THR A 68 -5.08 -0.53 -3.45
C THR A 68 -4.74 0.30 -2.22
N ILE A 69 -4.92 1.61 -2.31
CA ILE A 69 -4.64 2.54 -1.23
C ILE A 69 -5.97 3.16 -0.80
N LYS A 70 -6.30 3.08 0.48
CA LYS A 70 -7.45 3.79 1.05
C LYS A 70 -6.97 4.88 1.98
N GLU A 71 -7.42 6.08 1.69
CA GLU A 71 -7.21 7.25 2.53
C GLU A 71 -8.55 7.63 3.17
N LYS A 72 -8.55 7.84 4.48
CA LYS A 72 -9.76 8.15 5.26
C LYS A 72 -9.50 9.22 6.29
N ILE A 73 -10.53 10.00 6.60
CA ILE A 73 -10.53 10.86 7.78
C ILE A 73 -11.11 10.07 8.95
N SER A 74 -10.27 9.79 9.96
CA SER A 74 -10.74 9.24 11.24
C SER A 74 -11.40 10.33 12.09
N PHE A 75 -12.14 9.95 13.13
CA PHE A 75 -12.69 10.92 14.08
C PHE A 75 -11.60 11.80 14.69
N VAL A 76 -10.47 11.21 15.08
CA VAL A 76 -9.33 11.93 15.66
C VAL A 76 -8.74 12.91 14.66
N ASN A 77 -8.59 12.48 13.40
CA ASN A 77 -8.10 13.35 12.32
C ASN A 77 -9.02 14.55 12.11
N GLY A 78 -10.34 14.30 12.06
CA GLY A 78 -11.35 15.34 11.91
C GLY A 78 -11.36 16.33 13.08
N LEU A 79 -11.22 15.84 14.32
CA LEU A 79 -11.13 16.67 15.51
C LEU A 79 -9.88 17.56 15.48
N ILE A 80 -8.71 16.99 15.19
CA ILE A 80 -7.47 17.77 15.08
C ILE A 80 -7.57 18.79 13.96
N GLY A 81 -8.06 18.38 12.79
CA GLY A 81 -8.29 19.29 11.67
C GLY A 81 -9.33 20.38 11.97
N ALA A 82 -10.23 20.19 12.93
CA ALA A 82 -11.14 21.23 13.38
C ALA A 82 -10.45 22.21 14.34
N LEU A 83 -9.62 21.70 15.26
CA LEU A 83 -8.87 22.49 16.23
C LEU A 83 -7.76 23.34 15.59
N VAL A 84 -7.04 22.78 14.62
CA VAL A 84 -5.99 23.51 13.88
C VAL A 84 -6.57 24.39 12.76
N GLY A 85 -7.81 24.12 12.35
CA GLY A 85 -8.52 24.86 11.31
C GLY A 85 -8.28 24.32 9.89
N VAL A 86 -8.53 25.14 8.87
CA VAL A 86 -8.46 24.72 7.46
C VAL A 86 -7.03 24.52 6.93
N VAL A 87 -6.03 24.92 7.70
CA VAL A 87 -4.62 24.92 7.29
C VAL A 87 -3.99 23.52 7.39
N TYR A 88 -4.42 22.68 8.33
CA TYR A 88 -3.89 21.33 8.53
C TYR A 88 -5.02 20.31 8.55
N LYS A 89 -4.95 19.33 7.65
CA LYS A 89 -5.95 18.27 7.51
C LYS A 89 -5.25 16.90 7.50
N PRO A 90 -5.09 16.26 8.67
CA PRO A 90 -4.52 14.93 8.71
C PRO A 90 -5.49 13.91 8.09
N THR A 91 -4.97 12.92 7.39
CA THR A 91 -5.70 11.74 6.94
C THR A 91 -4.97 10.48 7.40
N THR A 92 -5.66 9.34 7.36
CA THR A 92 -5.08 8.03 7.62
C THR A 92 -5.04 7.25 6.32
N VAL A 93 -3.87 6.74 5.98
CA VAL A 93 -3.64 5.96 4.75
C VAL A 93 -3.37 4.51 5.10
N GLU A 94 -4.07 3.63 4.40
CA GLU A 94 -3.95 2.18 4.47
C GLU A 94 -3.62 1.66 3.06
N VAL A 95 -2.67 0.73 2.97
CA VAL A 95 -2.17 0.19 1.70
C VAL A 95 -2.30 -1.32 1.70
N TRP A 96 -2.87 -1.86 0.63
CA TRP A 96 -2.94 -3.28 0.33
C TRP A 96 -2.12 -3.54 -0.95
N CYS A 97 -1.23 -4.53 -0.92
CA CYS A 97 -0.46 -4.97 -2.08
C CYS A 97 -1.03 -6.28 -2.64
N GLU A 98 -1.08 -6.41 -3.97
CA GLU A 98 -1.48 -7.67 -4.63
C GLU A 98 -0.27 -8.61 -4.68
N GLY A 99 -0.41 -9.81 -4.12
CA GLY A 99 0.66 -10.81 -4.09
C GLY A 99 1.81 -10.40 -3.16
N GLY A 100 2.13 -11.25 -2.19
CA GLY A 100 3.35 -11.08 -1.42
C GLY A 100 4.54 -11.46 -2.29
N SER A 101 5.42 -10.51 -2.62
CA SER A 101 6.77 -10.87 -3.04
C SER A 101 7.47 -11.46 -1.82
N ALA A 102 7.59 -12.78 -1.76
CA ALA A 102 8.51 -13.41 -0.84
C ALA A 102 9.92 -13.08 -1.36
N GLU A 103 10.62 -12.17 -0.68
CA GLU A 103 12.07 -12.06 -0.82
C GLU A 103 12.67 -13.36 -0.29
N LEU A 104 12.78 -14.33 -1.19
CA LEU A 104 13.36 -15.63 -0.90
C LEU A 104 14.88 -15.43 -0.85
N GLU A 105 15.42 -15.18 0.35
CA GLU A 105 16.85 -15.33 0.62
C GLU A 105 17.22 -16.83 0.54
N LEU A 106 17.39 -17.30 -0.69
CA LEU A 106 17.83 -18.66 -0.96
C LEU A 106 19.35 -18.68 -0.97
N SER A 107 19.93 -19.52 -0.10
CA SER A 107 21.33 -19.90 -0.25
C SER A 107 21.59 -20.46 -1.65
N VAL A 108 22.83 -20.32 -2.14
CA VAL A 108 23.24 -20.80 -3.47
C VAL A 108 22.83 -22.27 -3.70
N GLU A 109 22.86 -23.09 -2.64
CA GLU A 109 22.45 -24.50 -2.73
C GLU A 109 20.93 -24.67 -2.87
N GLN A 110 20.13 -23.90 -2.14
CA GLN A 110 18.67 -23.92 -2.29
C GLN A 110 18.25 -23.41 -3.67
N LEU A 111 18.94 -22.41 -4.21
CA LEU A 111 18.74 -21.92 -5.57
C LEU A 111 19.05 -23.03 -6.59
N ARG A 112 20.07 -23.85 -6.33
CA ARG A 112 20.47 -25.00 -7.13
C ARG A 112 19.37 -26.05 -7.18
N ILE A 113 18.85 -26.45 -6.01
CA ILE A 113 17.76 -27.42 -5.87
C ILE A 113 16.49 -26.90 -6.56
N ALA A 114 16.16 -25.62 -6.38
CA ALA A 114 15.03 -24.99 -7.03
C ALA A 114 15.18 -24.95 -8.57
N ALA A 115 16.37 -24.65 -9.09
CA ALA A 115 16.65 -24.60 -10.54
C ALA A 115 16.48 -25.95 -11.26
N HIS A 116 16.53 -27.06 -10.52
CA HIS A 116 16.28 -28.40 -11.05
C HIS A 116 14.79 -28.77 -11.09
N ARG A 117 13.91 -28.02 -10.40
CA ARG A 117 12.47 -28.26 -10.38
C ARG A 117 11.82 -27.59 -11.62
N PRO A 118 11.08 -28.33 -12.46
CA PRO A 118 10.48 -27.78 -13.68
C PRO A 118 9.46 -26.67 -13.36
N GLU A 119 8.68 -26.85 -12.29
CA GLU A 119 7.69 -25.88 -11.81
C GLU A 119 8.31 -24.53 -11.42
N ALA A 120 9.48 -24.54 -10.75
CA ALA A 120 10.18 -23.32 -10.36
C ALA A 120 10.73 -22.55 -11.58
N MET A 121 11.19 -23.28 -12.60
CA MET A 121 11.63 -22.68 -13.87
C MET A 121 10.46 -22.08 -14.67
N GLU A 122 9.26 -22.62 -14.52
CA GLU A 122 8.04 -22.11 -15.14
C GLU A 122 7.56 -20.84 -14.43
N LEU A 123 7.51 -20.85 -13.09
CA LEU A 123 7.18 -19.67 -12.28
C LEU A 123 8.15 -18.51 -12.52
N ALA A 124 9.44 -18.81 -12.57
CA ALA A 124 10.47 -17.80 -12.84
C ALA A 124 10.34 -17.18 -14.24
N ARG A 125 9.86 -17.94 -15.23
CA ARG A 125 9.61 -17.42 -16.59
C ARG A 125 8.35 -16.58 -16.66
N SER A 126 7.31 -16.91 -15.90
CA SER A 126 6.07 -16.14 -15.88
C SER A 126 6.20 -14.83 -15.10
N GLU A 127 7.03 -14.78 -14.05
CA GLU A 127 7.22 -13.56 -13.27
C GLU A 127 8.20 -12.57 -13.90
N SER A 128 9.39 -13.01 -14.31
CA SER A 128 10.36 -12.08 -14.90
C SER A 128 11.37 -12.76 -15.83
N ARG A 129 11.56 -12.16 -17.01
CA ARG A 129 12.58 -12.62 -17.99
C ARG A 129 13.99 -12.66 -17.38
N GLU A 130 14.31 -11.74 -16.48
CA GLU A 130 15.64 -11.65 -15.87
C GLU A 130 15.92 -12.80 -14.89
N LEU A 131 14.95 -13.17 -14.05
CA LEU A 131 15.09 -14.28 -13.11
C LEU A 131 15.24 -15.62 -13.85
N ALA A 132 14.46 -15.82 -14.91
CA ALA A 132 14.57 -17.00 -15.77
C ALA A 132 15.95 -17.14 -16.41
N ILE A 133 16.57 -16.02 -16.84
CA ILE A 133 17.93 -16.00 -17.39
C ILE A 133 18.95 -16.37 -16.30
N ARG A 134 18.84 -15.80 -15.09
CA ARG A 134 19.76 -16.09 -13.97
C ARG A 134 19.70 -17.56 -13.55
N LEU A 135 18.51 -18.15 -13.43
CA LEU A 135 18.34 -19.58 -13.10
C LEU A 135 18.86 -20.50 -14.21
N ALA A 136 18.63 -20.16 -15.48
CA ALA A 136 19.17 -20.91 -16.61
C ALA A 136 20.71 -20.89 -16.64
N GLN A 137 21.33 -19.74 -16.33
CA GLN A 137 22.78 -19.60 -16.21
C GLN A 137 23.34 -20.40 -15.03
N ALA A 138 22.67 -20.39 -13.88
CA ALA A 138 23.06 -21.20 -12.72
C ALA A 138 23.08 -22.70 -13.04
N ARG A 139 22.03 -23.21 -13.70
CA ARG A 139 21.94 -24.62 -14.12
C ARG A 139 23.03 -25.02 -15.13
N LYS A 140 23.43 -24.10 -16.02
CA LYS A 140 24.55 -24.34 -16.95
C LYS A 140 25.90 -24.41 -16.24
N ARG A 141 26.16 -23.52 -15.28
CA ARG A 141 27.40 -23.53 -14.49
C ARG A 141 27.59 -24.84 -13.73
N ASP A 142 26.51 -25.37 -13.18
CA ASP A 142 26.53 -26.64 -12.47
C ASP A 142 26.78 -27.84 -13.37
N ARG A 143 26.14 -27.89 -14.54
CA ARG A 143 26.38 -28.95 -15.52
C ARG A 143 27.84 -29.01 -15.94
N ASN A 144 28.54 -27.87 -15.98
CA ASN A 144 29.95 -27.81 -16.34
C ASN A 144 30.90 -28.13 -15.17
N ARG A 145 30.41 -28.15 -13.93
CA ARG A 145 31.20 -28.48 -12.74
C ARG A 145 31.21 -30.00 -12.47
N ASN A 146 30.26 -30.74 -13.06
CA ASN A 146 30.08 -32.18 -12.91
C ASN A 146 30.36 -32.91 -14.22
#